data_AF-A0A6P9DV05-F1
#
_entry.id   AF-A0A6P9DV05-F1
#
_cell.length_a   1.000
_cell.length_b   1.000
_cell.length_c   1.000
_cell.angle_alpha   90.00
_cell.angle_beta   90.00
_cell.angle_gamma   90.00
#
_symmetry.space_group_name_H-M   'P 1'
#
loop_
_entity.id
_entity.type
_entity.pdbx_description
1 polymer ?
#
loop_
_entity_poly.entity_id
_entity_poly.type
_entity_poly.pdbx_seq_one_letter_code
_entity_poly.pdbx_strand_id
1 'polypeptide(L)'
;MRSFVPAIYDCTVAVSKNQPRPTMLGICRRQSSVMKVQIRRHQMQELPETADGIGQWCKDIFVTKDAVLERYFCMDSFSDLPQQDIGRPKKSFFVVISWICVLVYGITKFFQWSSLLSSWEGIAFSATFLVLVTIVMQILIQSSESEHSTPVNTVTQDPMEEQLLQ
;
A
#
# COMPACT_ATOMS: atom_id res chain seq x y z
N MET A 1 28.37 9.86 -6.28
CA MET A 1 27.00 9.83 -5.71
C MET A 1 26.78 10.92 -4.66
N ARG A 2 27.70 11.11 -3.69
CA ARG A 2 27.60 12.15 -2.64
C ARG A 2 27.57 13.61 -3.16
N SER A 3 28.18 13.87 -4.31
CA SER A 3 28.14 15.19 -4.96
C SER A 3 26.78 15.53 -5.58
N PHE A 4 25.92 14.53 -5.81
CA PHE A 4 24.64 14.68 -6.48
C PHE A 4 23.46 14.55 -5.51
N VAL A 5 23.59 13.71 -4.47
CA VAL A 5 22.54 13.47 -3.48
C VAL A 5 22.83 14.28 -2.23
N PRO A 6 22.02 15.32 -1.90
CA PRO A 6 22.30 16.20 -0.76
C PRO A 6 21.94 15.59 0.59
N ALA A 7 20.96 14.67 0.63
CA ALA A 7 20.49 14.03 1.87
C ALA A 7 19.80 12.70 1.58
N ILE A 8 19.79 11.84 2.60
CA ILE A 8 19.05 10.59 2.64
C ILE A 8 17.86 10.78 3.58
N TYR A 9 16.67 10.42 3.10
CA TYR A 9 15.47 10.41 3.91
C TYR A 9 15.23 9.00 4.40
N ASP A 10 15.16 8.87 5.72
CA ASP A 10 14.82 7.64 6.38
C ASP A 10 13.35 7.66 6.82
N CYS A 11 12.56 6.75 6.27
CA CYS A 11 11.13 6.65 6.52
C CYS A 11 10.84 5.38 7.32
N THR A 12 10.31 5.55 8.53
CA THR A 12 9.79 4.46 9.35
C THR A 12 8.27 4.55 9.39
N VAL A 13 7.60 3.46 9.04
CA VAL A 13 6.13 3.39 8.99
C VAL A 13 5.65 2.36 10.01
N ALA A 14 4.67 2.72 10.82
CA ALA A 14 3.98 1.78 11.69
C ALA A 14 2.47 1.91 11.54
N VAL A 15 1.82 0.75 11.63
CA VAL A 15 0.38 0.61 11.66
C VAL A 15 -0.02 0.37 13.11
N SER A 16 -0.93 1.18 13.64
CA SER A 16 -1.48 0.95 14.97
C SER A 16 -2.19 -0.41 15.03
N LYS A 17 -2.05 -1.15 16.13
CA LYS A 17 -2.69 -2.47 16.31
C LYS A 17 -4.22 -2.41 16.25
N ASN A 18 -4.80 -1.26 16.52
CA ASN A 18 -6.25 -1.04 16.56
C ASN A 18 -6.87 -0.72 15.19
N GLN A 19 -6.05 -0.55 14.15
CA GLN A 19 -6.50 -0.19 12.80
C GLN A 19 -6.31 -1.37 11.84
N PRO A 20 -7.22 -1.57 10.88
CA PRO A 20 -7.06 -2.61 9.87
C PRO A 20 -5.77 -2.37 9.09
N ARG A 21 -4.99 -3.44 8.86
CA ARG A 21 -3.76 -3.33 8.08
C ARG A 21 -4.09 -2.89 6.65
N PRO A 22 -3.35 -1.94 6.09
CA PRO A 22 -3.53 -1.48 4.73
C PRO A 22 -3.16 -2.60 3.76
N THR A 23 -4.17 -3.32 3.29
CA THR A 23 -4.02 -4.33 2.24
C THR A 23 -4.51 -3.74 0.93
N MET A 24 -3.95 -4.19 -0.19
CA MET A 24 -4.43 -3.79 -1.53
C MET A 24 -5.94 -4.03 -1.66
N LEU A 25 -6.42 -5.17 -1.19
CA LEU A 25 -7.84 -5.50 -1.15
C LEU A 25 -8.64 -4.53 -0.26
N GLY A 26 -8.10 -4.17 0.90
CA GLY A 26 -8.71 -3.18 1.79
C GLY A 26 -8.86 -1.81 1.12
N ILE A 27 -7.84 -1.36 0.38
CA ILE A 27 -7.89 -0.10 -0.39
C ILE A 27 -8.97 -0.18 -1.47
N CYS A 28 -9.05 -1.29 -2.22
CA CYS A 28 -10.10 -1.51 -3.21
C CYS A 28 -11.51 -1.56 -2.57
N ARG A 29 -11.62 -2.10 -1.36
CA ARG A 29 -12.85 -2.10 -0.54
C ARG A 29 -13.10 -0.79 0.19
N ARG A 30 -12.32 0.27 -0.08
CA ARG A 30 -12.44 1.59 0.54
C ARG A 30 -12.29 1.57 2.07
N GLN A 31 -11.55 0.61 2.61
CA GLN A 31 -11.21 0.58 4.03
C GLN A 31 -10.19 1.69 4.33
N SER A 32 -10.48 2.49 5.36
CA SER A 32 -9.55 3.52 5.84
C SER A 32 -8.60 2.88 6.84
N SER A 33 -7.30 3.05 6.62
CA SER A 33 -6.24 2.69 7.56
C SER A 33 -5.45 3.95 7.91
N VAL A 34 -5.24 4.19 9.20
CA VAL A 34 -4.36 5.26 9.67
C VAL A 34 -2.97 4.66 9.90
N MET A 35 -1.98 5.22 9.21
CA MET A 35 -0.57 4.88 9.41
C MET A 35 0.15 6.07 9.98
N LYS A 36 1.03 5.82 10.96
CA LYS A 36 1.92 6.84 11.48
C LYS A 36 3.27 6.65 10.78
N VAL A 37 3.83 7.74 10.29
CA VAL A 37 5.10 7.76 9.56
C VAL A 37 6.05 8.73 10.24
N GLN A 38 7.25 8.27 10.55
CA GLN A 38 8.35 9.11 10.98
C GLN A 38 9.36 9.24 9.84
N ILE A 39 9.62 10.48 9.42
CA ILE A 39 10.63 10.79 8.39
C ILE A 39 11.77 11.52 9.07
N ARG A 40 12.99 10.97 8.98
CA ARG A 40 14.23 11.60 9.42
C ARG A 40 15.07 11.96 8.20
N ARG A 41 15.74 13.09 8.26
CA ARG A 41 16.65 13.55 7.20
C ARG A 41 18.09 13.42 7.71
N HIS A 42 18.90 12.66 7.00
CA HIS A 42 20.34 12.53 7.24
C HIS A 42 21.09 13.25 6.13
N GLN A 43 21.98 14.16 6.48
CA GLN A 43 22.76 14.86 5.47
C GLN A 43 23.84 13.96 4.90
N MET A 44 24.18 14.10 3.62
CA MET A 44 25.15 13.22 3.00
C MET A 44 26.57 13.40 3.58
N GLN A 45 26.85 14.57 4.16
CA GLN A 45 28.09 14.90 4.84
C GLN A 45 28.25 14.18 6.20
N GLU A 46 27.14 13.72 6.81
CA GLU A 46 27.16 13.01 8.10
C GLU A 46 27.47 11.52 7.93
N LEU A 47 27.44 11.00 6.70
CA LEU A 47 27.69 9.59 6.43
C LEU A 47 29.19 9.27 6.36
N PRO A 48 29.65 8.15 6.96
CA PRO A 48 31.03 7.72 6.86
C PRO A 48 31.49 7.50 5.42
N GLU A 49 32.74 7.84 5.10
CA GLU A 49 33.25 7.70 3.73
C GLU A 49 33.61 6.26 3.35
N THR A 50 34.04 5.46 4.34
CA THR A 50 34.47 4.07 4.16
C THR A 50 33.27 3.13 4.04
N ALA A 51 33.40 2.07 3.23
CA ALA A 51 32.35 1.07 3.06
C ALA A 51 31.96 0.39 4.38
N ASP A 52 32.95 0.07 5.21
CA ASP A 52 32.72 -0.53 6.53
C ASP A 52 31.98 0.43 7.47
N GLY A 53 32.32 1.73 7.42
CA GLY A 53 31.62 2.76 8.18
C GLY A 53 30.16 2.93 7.76
N ILE A 54 29.88 2.85 6.46
CA ILE A 54 28.50 2.86 5.94
C ILE A 54 27.75 1.62 6.43
N GLY A 55 28.37 0.45 6.40
CA GLY A 55 27.77 -0.80 6.90
C GLY A 55 27.41 -0.71 8.38
N GLN A 56 28.32 -0.17 9.20
CA GLN A 56 28.07 0.04 10.63
C GLN A 56 26.97 1.08 10.87
N TRP A 57 26.98 2.20 10.14
CA TRP A 57 25.91 3.20 10.21
C TRP A 57 24.54 2.64 9.85
N CYS A 58 24.45 1.81 8.79
CA CYS A 58 23.22 1.13 8.42
C CYS A 58 22.71 0.21 9.55
N LYS A 59 23.62 -0.51 10.20
CA LYS A 59 23.29 -1.37 11.35
C LYS A 59 22.79 -0.55 12.54
N ASP A 60 23.45 0.55 12.86
CA ASP A 60 23.09 1.41 13.99
C ASP A 60 21.73 2.08 13.77
N ILE A 61 21.45 2.53 12.55
CA ILE A 61 20.12 3.04 12.17
C ILE A 61 19.07 1.95 12.27
N PHE A 62 19.36 0.75 11.79
CA PHE A 62 18.42 -0.36 11.85
C PHE A 62 18.04 -0.70 13.30
N VAL A 63 19.01 -0.82 14.20
CA VAL A 63 18.77 -1.07 15.63
C VAL A 63 17.99 0.09 16.27
N THR A 64 18.34 1.32 15.92
CA THR A 64 17.62 2.51 16.43
C THR A 64 16.15 2.50 16.00
N LYS A 65 15.87 2.13 14.75
CA LYS A 65 14.48 1.99 14.26
C LYS A 65 13.73 0.91 15.00
N ASP A 66 14.35 -0.23 15.22
CA ASP A 66 13.72 -1.36 15.90
C ASP A 66 13.27 -0.98 17.31
N ALA A 67 14.14 -0.31 18.07
CA ALA A 67 13.80 0.23 19.39
C ALA A 67 12.66 1.28 19.34
N VAL A 68 12.63 2.11 18.29
CA VAL A 68 11.56 3.09 18.08
C VAL A 68 10.22 2.41 17.74
N LEU A 69 10.24 1.35 16.93
CA LEU A 69 9.08 0.52 16.61
C LEU A 69 8.57 -0.21 17.85
N GLU A 70 9.45 -0.73 18.69
CA GLU A 70 9.07 -1.38 19.94
C GLU A 70 8.42 -0.38 20.91
N ARG A 71 8.99 0.82 21.06
CA ARG A 71 8.35 1.91 21.82
C ARG A 71 6.98 2.27 21.23
N TYR A 72 6.87 2.33 19.91
CA TYR A 72 5.61 2.58 19.22
C TYR A 72 4.56 1.50 19.54
N PHE A 73 4.94 0.22 19.58
CA PHE A 73 3.99 -0.83 19.91
C PHE A 73 3.52 -0.83 21.37
N CYS A 74 4.30 -0.23 22.28
CA CYS A 74 3.94 -0.05 23.69
C CYS A 74 3.15 1.23 23.95
N MET A 75 3.52 2.35 23.33
CA MET A 75 2.96 3.69 23.60
C MET A 75 2.07 4.26 22.48
N ASP A 76 1.96 3.60 21.33
CA ASP A 76 1.30 4.06 20.09
C ASP A 76 1.81 5.42 19.58
N SER A 77 3.00 5.87 19.99
CA SER A 77 3.63 7.11 19.54
C SER A 77 5.10 6.91 19.21
N PHE A 78 5.57 7.60 18.16
CA PHE A 78 6.96 7.58 17.73
C PHE A 78 7.86 8.53 18.53
N SER A 79 7.31 9.63 19.05
CA SER A 79 8.06 10.67 19.78
C SER A 79 7.09 11.55 20.58
N ASP A 80 7.64 12.36 21.47
CA ASP A 80 6.88 13.32 22.28
C ASP A 80 6.58 14.64 21.52
N LEU A 81 7.02 14.72 20.25
CA LEU A 81 6.75 15.83 19.35
C LEU A 81 5.31 15.79 18.82
N PRO A 82 4.68 16.96 18.56
CA PRO A 82 3.34 17.01 18.03
C PRO A 82 3.28 16.33 16.66
N GLN A 83 2.40 15.32 16.55
CA GLN A 83 2.17 14.62 15.30
C GLN A 83 1.61 15.59 14.26
N GLN A 84 2.32 15.78 13.16
CA GLN A 84 1.81 16.57 12.04
C GLN A 84 0.81 15.71 11.26
N ASP A 85 -0.47 16.08 11.35
CA ASP A 85 -1.51 15.40 10.60
C ASP A 85 -1.44 15.84 9.13
N ILE A 86 -1.11 14.88 8.25
CA ILE A 86 -1.11 15.10 6.80
C ILE A 86 -2.57 15.09 6.37
N GLY A 87 -3.22 16.27 6.49
CA GLY A 87 -4.62 16.43 6.16
C GLY A 87 -4.96 15.95 4.74
N ARG A 88 -6.19 15.46 4.56
CA ARG A 88 -6.64 14.94 3.26
C ARG A 88 -6.66 16.06 2.20
N PRO A 89 -6.07 15.88 1.01
CA PRO A 89 -5.96 16.93 0.00
C PRO A 89 -7.32 17.25 -0.63
N LYS A 90 -8.05 18.23 -0.06
CA LYS A 90 -9.38 18.64 -0.53
C LYS A 90 -9.37 19.20 -1.96
N LYS A 91 -8.29 19.88 -2.36
CA LYS A 91 -8.15 20.50 -3.70
C LYS A 91 -8.14 19.47 -4.82
N SER A 92 -7.44 18.35 -4.63
CA SER A 92 -7.38 17.25 -5.61
C SER A 92 -8.76 16.64 -5.86
N PHE A 93 -9.57 16.51 -4.82
CA PHE A 93 -10.91 15.92 -4.92
C PHE A 93 -11.84 16.74 -5.84
N PHE A 94 -11.81 18.07 -5.77
CA PHE A 94 -12.60 18.93 -6.66
C PHE A 94 -12.21 18.79 -8.12
N VAL A 95 -10.90 18.71 -8.41
CA VAL A 95 -10.41 18.50 -9.78
C VAL A 95 -10.93 17.16 -10.31
N VAL A 96 -10.80 16.09 -9.52
CA VAL A 96 -11.28 14.75 -9.92
C VAL A 96 -12.79 14.75 -10.18
N ILE A 97 -13.59 15.38 -9.32
CA ILE A 97 -15.05 15.50 -9.55
C ILE A 97 -15.34 16.24 -10.85
N SER A 98 -14.67 17.37 -11.09
CA SER A 98 -14.86 18.15 -12.31
C SER A 98 -14.57 17.32 -13.57
N TRP A 99 -13.47 16.57 -13.57
CA TRP A 99 -13.13 15.66 -14.67
C TRP A 99 -14.16 14.55 -14.87
N ILE A 100 -14.66 13.94 -13.79
CA ILE A 100 -15.71 12.93 -13.86
C ILE A 100 -16.98 13.52 -14.49
N CYS A 101 -17.39 14.73 -14.11
CA CYS A 101 -18.56 15.39 -14.69
C CYS A 101 -18.40 15.64 -16.20
N VAL A 102 -17.21 16.10 -16.63
CA VAL A 102 -16.91 16.30 -18.06
C VAL A 102 -16.94 14.98 -18.83
N LEU A 103 -16.36 13.91 -18.27
CA LEU A 103 -16.38 12.58 -18.88
C LEU A 103 -17.80 12.03 -18.99
N VAL A 104 -18.62 12.12 -17.93
CA VAL A 104 -20.02 11.68 -17.96
C VAL A 104 -20.84 12.48 -18.98
N TYR A 105 -20.64 13.80 -19.05
CA TYR A 105 -21.29 14.63 -20.05
C TYR A 105 -20.86 14.25 -21.48
N GLY A 106 -19.56 14.02 -21.71
CA GLY A 106 -19.04 13.57 -23.00
C GLY A 106 -19.61 12.22 -23.41
N ILE A 107 -19.67 11.25 -22.48
CA ILE A 107 -20.24 9.92 -22.72
C ILE A 107 -21.73 10.05 -23.06
N THR A 108 -22.52 10.78 -22.28
CA THR A 108 -23.96 10.94 -22.55
C THR A 108 -24.24 11.61 -23.90
N LYS A 109 -23.47 12.64 -24.27
CA LYS A 109 -23.56 13.26 -25.59
C LYS A 109 -23.12 12.34 -26.72
N PHE A 110 -22.07 11.55 -26.52
CA PHE A 110 -21.63 10.54 -27.48
C PHE A 110 -22.72 9.48 -27.69
N PHE A 111 -23.30 8.94 -26.63
CA PHE A 111 -24.41 7.99 -26.74
C PHE A 111 -25.64 8.57 -27.44
N GLN A 112 -25.98 9.85 -27.18
CA GLN A 112 -27.08 10.54 -27.88
C GLN A 112 -26.79 10.75 -29.36
N TRP A 113 -25.57 11.18 -29.71
CA TRP A 113 -25.21 11.47 -31.09
C TRP A 113 -25.07 10.21 -31.93
N SER A 114 -24.44 9.18 -31.38
CA SER A 114 -24.10 7.98 -32.13
C SER A 114 -25.28 7.01 -32.27
N SER A 115 -26.43 7.26 -31.61
CA SER A 115 -27.60 6.36 -31.59
C SER A 115 -27.21 4.88 -31.38
N LEU A 116 -26.12 4.62 -30.65
CA LEU A 116 -25.48 3.30 -30.55
C LEU A 116 -26.37 2.24 -29.90
N LEU A 117 -27.33 2.67 -29.08
CA LEU A 117 -28.32 1.80 -28.45
C LEU A 117 -29.62 1.68 -29.27
N SER A 118 -29.74 2.43 -30.37
CA SER A 118 -30.90 2.42 -31.26
C SER A 118 -30.63 1.59 -32.53
N SER A 119 -29.38 1.56 -33.00
CA SER A 119 -28.97 0.70 -34.11
C SER A 119 -28.64 -0.71 -33.63
N TRP A 120 -29.11 -1.72 -34.38
CA TRP A 120 -28.82 -3.12 -34.10
C TRP A 120 -27.31 -3.44 -34.08
N GLU A 121 -26.55 -2.79 -34.96
CA GLU A 121 -25.08 -2.93 -35.03
C GLU A 121 -24.38 -2.34 -33.79
N GLY A 122 -24.88 -1.21 -33.28
CA GLY A 122 -24.33 -0.59 -32.07
C GLY A 122 -24.63 -1.41 -30.81
N ILE A 123 -25.83 -2.00 -30.72
CA ILE A 123 -26.19 -2.93 -29.65
C ILE A 123 -25.27 -4.15 -29.69
N ALA A 124 -25.07 -4.77 -30.86
CA ALA A 124 -24.21 -5.94 -31.02
C ALA A 124 -22.75 -5.65 -30.63
N PHE A 125 -22.22 -4.50 -31.04
CA PHE A 125 -20.88 -4.05 -30.66
C PHE A 125 -20.76 -3.83 -29.15
N SER A 126 -21.74 -3.15 -28.53
CA SER A 126 -21.74 -2.90 -27.09
C SER A 126 -21.82 -4.18 -26.26
N ALA A 127 -22.65 -5.14 -26.70
CA ALA A 127 -22.80 -6.44 -26.03
C ALA A 127 -21.50 -7.25 -26.12
N THR A 128 -20.86 -7.27 -27.29
CA THR A 128 -19.56 -7.94 -27.49
C THR A 128 -18.48 -7.34 -26.61
N PHE A 129 -18.43 -6.01 -26.50
CA PHE A 129 -17.50 -5.31 -25.63
C PHE A 129 -17.75 -5.62 -24.14
N LEU A 130 -19.00 -5.63 -23.69
CA LEU A 130 -19.35 -6.00 -22.32
C LEU A 130 -18.92 -7.44 -21.99
N VAL A 131 -19.17 -8.39 -22.89
CA VAL A 131 -18.71 -9.79 -22.72
C VAL A 131 -17.20 -9.85 -22.59
N LEU A 132 -16.45 -9.15 -23.46
CA LEU A 132 -15.00 -9.08 -23.38
C LEU A 132 -14.53 -8.53 -22.02
N VAL A 133 -15.14 -7.44 -21.54
CA VAL A 133 -14.82 -6.84 -20.23
C VAL A 133 -15.10 -7.82 -19.10
N THR A 134 -16.21 -8.55 -19.13
CA THR A 134 -16.52 -9.54 -18.08
C THR A 134 -15.52 -10.70 -18.04
N ILE A 135 -15.06 -11.18 -19.20
CA ILE A 135 -14.03 -12.23 -19.29
C ILE A 135 -12.71 -11.72 -18.70
N VAL A 136 -12.28 -10.52 -19.09
CA VAL A 136 -11.05 -9.90 -18.54
C VAL A 136 -11.16 -9.71 -17.03
N MET A 137 -12.32 -9.26 -16.53
CA MET A 137 -12.53 -9.07 -15.10
C MET A 137 -12.48 -10.39 -14.32
N GLN A 138 -13.05 -11.47 -14.86
CA GLN A 138 -12.95 -12.80 -14.26
C GLN A 138 -11.50 -13.30 -14.20
N ILE A 139 -10.73 -13.11 -15.27
CA ILE A 139 -9.30 -13.45 -15.30
C ILE A 139 -8.53 -12.66 -14.24
N LEU A 140 -8.78 -11.35 -14.13
CA LEU A 140 -8.12 -10.50 -13.14
C LEU A 140 -8.44 -10.90 -11.71
N ILE A 141 -9.71 -11.20 -11.40
CA ILE A 141 -10.13 -11.67 -10.08
C ILE A 141 -9.44 -12.98 -9.74
N GLN A 142 -9.46 -13.96 -10.65
CA GLN A 142 -8.82 -15.25 -10.44
C GLN A 142 -7.30 -15.12 -10.28
N SER A 143 -6.66 -14.21 -11.02
CA SER A 143 -5.23 -13.93 -10.87
C SER A 143 -4.89 -13.19 -9.56
N SER A 144 -5.85 -12.49 -8.96
CA SER A 144 -5.67 -11.72 -7.73
C SER A 144 -5.89 -12.55 -6.45
N GLU A 145 -6.48 -13.74 -6.55
CA GLU A 145 -6.55 -14.68 -5.43
C GLU A 145 -5.18 -15.32 -5.19
N SER A 146 -4.32 -14.59 -4.47
CA SER A 146 -3.00 -15.07 -4.02
C SER A 146 -3.07 -16.08 -2.87
N GLU A 147 -4.12 -16.90 -2.78
CA GLU A 147 -4.29 -17.98 -1.79
C GLU A 147 -3.42 -19.21 -2.10
N HIS A 148 -2.13 -18.97 -2.38
CA HIS A 148 -1.09 -20.01 -2.39
C HIS A 148 0.11 -19.60 -1.53
N SER A 149 -0.15 -18.95 -0.40
CA SER A 149 0.78 -19.02 0.73
C SER A 149 0.38 -20.21 1.58
N THR A 150 0.88 -21.39 1.22
CA THR A 150 0.84 -22.59 2.07
C THR A 150 1.33 -22.21 3.48
N PRO A 151 0.51 -22.37 4.54
CA PRO A 151 1.04 -22.31 5.89
C PRO A 151 2.03 -23.48 6.05
N VAL A 152 3.27 -23.16 6.40
CA VAL A 152 4.22 -24.15 6.92
C VAL A 152 3.62 -24.65 8.22
N ASN A 153 3.02 -25.84 8.18
CA ASN A 153 2.70 -26.59 9.38
C ASN A 153 4.04 -27.01 10.02
N THR A 154 4.58 -26.16 10.89
CA THR A 154 5.55 -26.62 11.89
C THR A 154 4.79 -27.51 12.86
N VAL A 155 4.81 -28.80 12.60
CA VAL A 155 4.55 -29.83 13.61
C VAL A 155 5.70 -29.75 14.60
N THR A 156 5.55 -28.92 15.62
CA THR A 156 6.32 -29.05 16.87
C THR A 156 5.74 -30.26 17.59
N GLN A 157 6.32 -31.44 17.33
CA GLN A 157 6.08 -32.60 18.17
C GLN A 157 7.06 -32.52 19.34
N ASP A 158 6.48 -32.27 20.51
CA ASP A 158 7.10 -32.15 21.82
C ASP A 158 7.82 -33.47 22.21
N PRO A 159 9.08 -33.48 22.69
CA PRO A 159 9.82 -34.70 23.05
C PRO A 159 9.35 -35.39 24.35
N MET A 160 8.20 -35.01 24.93
CA MET A 160 7.78 -35.51 26.25
C MET A 160 6.96 -36.80 26.25
N GLU A 161 6.57 -37.37 25.10
CA GLU A 161 5.77 -38.62 25.05
C GLU A 161 6.59 -39.92 24.99
N GLU A 162 7.93 -39.88 24.85
CA GLU A 162 8.75 -41.11 24.85
C GLU A 162 9.19 -41.60 26.25
N GLN A 163 9.01 -40.81 27.32
CA GLN A 163 9.44 -41.20 28.68
C GLN A 163 8.38 -41.91 29.54
N LEU A 164 7.15 -42.09 29.06
CA LEU A 164 6.09 -42.77 29.83
C LEU A 164 5.80 -44.21 29.38
N LEU A 165 6.56 -44.74 28.41
CA LEU A 165 6.37 -46.10 27.90
C LEU A 165 7.63 -46.99 27.95
N GLN A 166 8.59 -46.68 28.83
CA GLN A 166 9.73 -47.58 29.09
C GLN A 166 9.95 -47.86 30.57
#